data_AF-A0A2W4ISP5-F1
#
_entry.id   AF-A0A2W4ISP5-F1
#
_cell.length_a   1.000
_cell.length_b   1.000
_cell.length_c   1.000
_cell.angle_alpha   90.00
_cell.angle_beta   90.00
_cell.angle_gamma   90.00
#
_symmetry.space_group_name_H-M   'P 1'
#
loop_
_entity.id
_entity.type
_entity.pdbx_description
1 polymer ?
#
loop_
_entity_poly.entity_id
_entity_poly.type
_entity_poly.pdbx_seq_one_letter_code
_entity_poly.pdbx_strand_id
1 'polypeptide(L)'
;MVNIRRLPRPVAEAWEWQRLGACRGSDSTVFFQPDGERGTSRDRREARAKALCGRCPVRPECAAHALATREPYGVWGGFTEGERLRLLAAGWEDLADRRRTRVDIARLAARLHPRAPVALPRPRAPRPERAADAGRRFAESRG
;
A
#
# COMPACT_ATOMS: atom_id res chain seq x y z
N MET A 1 -2.40 -20.64 -37.46
CA MET A 1 -1.69 -20.22 -36.23
C MET A 1 -2.50 -19.14 -35.54
N VAL A 2 -3.16 -19.46 -34.42
CA VAL A 2 -4.07 -18.52 -33.73
C VAL A 2 -3.24 -17.39 -33.12
N ASN A 3 -3.62 -16.14 -33.40
CA ASN A 3 -2.95 -14.98 -32.84
C ASN A 3 -3.33 -14.83 -31.37
N ILE A 4 -2.52 -15.39 -30.48
CA ILE A 4 -2.68 -15.39 -29.03
C ILE A 4 -2.79 -13.99 -28.42
N ARG A 5 -2.41 -12.93 -29.15
CA ARG A 5 -2.48 -11.54 -28.66
C ARG A 5 -3.91 -11.01 -28.56
N ARG A 6 -4.91 -11.70 -29.14
CA ARG A 6 -6.33 -11.30 -29.12
C ARG A 6 -7.19 -12.07 -28.11
N LEU A 7 -6.62 -13.07 -27.42
CA LEU A 7 -7.39 -13.83 -26.43
C LEU A 7 -7.61 -12.98 -25.17
N PRO A 8 -8.80 -13.04 -24.54
CA PRO A 8 -9.01 -12.44 -23.23
C PRO A 8 -8.05 -13.07 -22.22
N ARG A 9 -7.51 -12.27 -21.30
CA ARG A 9 -6.60 -12.79 -20.28
C ARG A 9 -7.32 -13.84 -19.44
N PRO A 10 -6.63 -14.92 -19.04
CA PRO A 10 -7.16 -15.85 -18.07
C PRO A 10 -7.59 -15.08 -16.82
N VAL A 11 -8.82 -15.31 -16.34
CA VAL A 11 -9.38 -14.64 -15.16
C VAL A 11 -8.42 -14.76 -13.98
N ALA A 12 -7.73 -15.88 -13.81
CA ALA A 12 -6.73 -16.09 -12.76
C ALA A 12 -5.65 -14.98 -12.68
N GLU A 13 -5.16 -14.46 -13.80
CA GLU A 13 -4.15 -13.39 -13.81
C GLU A 13 -4.69 -12.04 -13.33
N ALA A 14 -6.01 -11.84 -13.36
CA ALA A 14 -6.66 -10.62 -12.87
C ALA A 14 -6.75 -10.55 -11.33
N TRP A 15 -6.66 -11.69 -10.65
CA TRP A 15 -6.80 -11.80 -9.18
C TRP A 15 -5.48 -12.12 -8.47
N GLU A 16 -4.44 -12.54 -9.21
CA GLU A 16 -3.17 -13.00 -8.63
C GLU A 16 -2.49 -11.94 -7.75
N TRP A 17 -2.58 -10.66 -8.14
CA TRP A 17 -2.00 -9.56 -7.35
C TRP A 17 -2.59 -9.48 -5.94
N GLN A 18 -3.84 -9.87 -5.72
CA GLN A 18 -4.47 -9.83 -4.39
C GLN A 18 -3.77 -10.78 -3.41
N ARG A 19 -3.20 -11.89 -3.89
CA ARG A 19 -2.47 -12.86 -3.07
C ARG A 19 -1.19 -12.28 -2.45
N LEU A 20 -0.61 -11.27 -3.11
CA LEU A 20 0.61 -10.59 -2.70
C LEU A 20 0.33 -9.38 -1.77
N GLY A 21 -0.93 -9.15 -1.40
CA GLY A 21 -1.32 -8.07 -0.51
C GLY A 21 -0.75 -8.23 0.89
N ALA A 22 -0.01 -7.23 1.38
CA ALA A 22 0.53 -7.22 2.75
C ALA A 22 -0.56 -7.17 3.84
N CYS A 23 -1.81 -6.83 3.48
CA CYS A 23 -2.98 -6.91 4.35
C CYS A 23 -3.48 -8.35 4.56
N ARG A 24 -3.06 -9.31 3.71
CA ARG A 24 -3.47 -10.71 3.83
C ARG A 24 -2.97 -11.26 5.17
N GLY A 25 -3.88 -11.91 5.92
CA GLY A 25 -3.61 -12.41 7.27
C GLY A 25 -3.68 -11.35 8.38
N SER A 26 -3.95 -10.08 8.05
CA SER A 26 -4.33 -9.07 9.05
C SER A 26 -5.84 -9.12 9.32
N ASP A 27 -6.24 -8.61 10.49
CA ASP A 27 -7.65 -8.43 10.82
C ASP A 27 -8.33 -7.46 9.84
N SER A 28 -9.50 -7.83 9.32
CA SER A 28 -10.29 -7.02 8.39
C SER A 28 -10.84 -5.76 9.04
N THR A 29 -11.07 -5.78 10.36
CA THR A 29 -11.54 -4.60 11.13
C THR A 29 -10.57 -3.44 11.10
N VAL A 30 -9.34 -3.64 10.63
CA VAL A 30 -8.36 -2.55 10.42
C VAL A 30 -8.71 -1.75 9.18
N PHE A 31 -9.20 -2.42 8.13
CA PHE A 31 -9.44 -1.81 6.83
C PHE A 31 -10.88 -1.35 6.68
N PHE A 32 -11.81 -2.10 7.26
CA PHE A 32 -13.25 -1.87 7.17
C PHE A 32 -13.80 -1.41 8.52
N GLN A 33 -14.70 -0.44 8.46
CA GLN A 33 -15.32 0.12 9.65
C GLN A 33 -16.24 -0.93 10.32
N PRO A 34 -16.14 -1.14 11.66
CA PRO A 34 -17.17 -1.85 12.40
C PRO A 34 -18.40 -0.96 12.65
N ASP A 35 -19.57 -1.57 12.82
CA ASP A 35 -20.83 -0.87 13.03
C ASP A 35 -20.73 0.13 14.20
N GLY A 36 -21.17 1.38 13.97
CA GLY A 36 -21.24 2.41 15.01
C GLY A 36 -19.96 3.22 15.28
N GLU A 37 -18.83 2.94 14.61
CA GLU A 37 -17.58 3.70 14.81
C GLU A 37 -17.69 5.17 14.32
N ARG A 38 -17.25 6.14 15.13
CA ARG A 38 -17.22 7.57 14.74
C ARG A 38 -16.02 8.30 15.35
N GLY A 39 -15.73 9.48 14.80
CA GLY A 39 -14.74 10.42 15.35
C GLY A 39 -13.32 9.85 15.36
N THR A 40 -12.60 10.07 16.46
CA THR A 40 -11.16 9.78 16.57
C THR A 40 -10.79 8.30 16.42
N SER A 41 -11.72 7.37 16.70
CA SER A 41 -11.50 5.94 16.47
C SER A 41 -11.29 5.64 14.99
N ARG A 42 -12.15 6.22 14.14
CA ARG A 42 -12.08 6.08 12.69
C ARG A 42 -10.74 6.59 12.16
N ASP A 43 -10.31 7.78 12.58
CA ASP A 43 -9.06 8.38 12.11
C ASP A 43 -7.84 7.51 12.46
N ARG A 44 -7.82 6.94 13.69
CA ARG A 44 -6.75 6.03 14.13
C ARG A 44 -6.73 4.74 13.33
N ARG A 45 -7.90 4.15 13.09
CA ARG A 45 -8.02 2.93 12.27
C ARG A 45 -7.57 3.18 10.84
N GLU A 46 -8.05 4.26 10.21
CA GLU A 46 -7.66 4.64 8.86
C GLU A 46 -6.15 4.90 8.76
N ALA A 47 -5.55 5.59 9.73
CA ALA A 47 -4.09 5.80 9.80
C ALA A 47 -3.33 4.47 9.91
N ARG A 48 -3.81 3.52 10.74
CA ARG A 48 -3.22 2.18 10.85
C ARG A 48 -3.30 1.42 9.52
N ALA A 49 -4.46 1.42 8.87
CA ALA A 49 -4.64 0.79 7.56
C ALA A 49 -3.73 1.39 6.50
N LYS A 50 -3.63 2.73 6.44
CA LYS A 50 -2.72 3.44 5.52
C LYS A 50 -1.25 3.05 5.74
N ALA A 51 -0.82 2.90 7.00
CA ALA A 51 0.53 2.46 7.32
C ALA A 51 0.82 1.03 6.84
N LEU A 52 -0.18 0.13 6.90
CA LEU A 52 -0.09 -1.21 6.31
C LEU A 52 0.03 -1.13 4.78
N CYS A 53 -0.83 -0.34 4.14
CA CYS A 53 -0.80 -0.15 2.69
C CYS A 53 0.53 0.45 2.20
N GLY A 54 1.15 1.34 2.97
CA GLY A 54 2.40 2.03 2.59
C GLY A 54 3.59 1.11 2.29
N ARG A 55 3.58 -0.13 2.82
CA ARG A 55 4.60 -1.16 2.57
C ARG A 55 4.12 -2.31 1.66
N CYS A 56 2.90 -2.20 1.13
CA CYS A 56 2.29 -3.26 0.33
C CYS A 56 2.83 -3.24 -1.11
N PRO A 57 3.34 -4.35 -1.65
CA PRO A 57 3.95 -4.38 -2.99
C PRO A 57 2.91 -4.17 -4.11
N VAL A 58 1.64 -4.51 -3.86
CA VAL A 58 0.54 -4.41 -4.83
C VAL A 58 -0.37 -3.21 -4.59
N ARG A 59 0.16 -2.18 -3.92
CA ARG A 59 -0.56 -0.95 -3.65
C ARG A 59 -1.08 -0.25 -4.93
N PRO A 60 -0.31 -0.17 -6.04
CA PRO A 60 -0.79 0.37 -7.31
C PRO A 60 -2.00 -0.37 -7.88
N GLU A 61 -2.00 -1.70 -7.86
CA GLU A 61 -3.09 -2.54 -8.34
C GLU A 61 -4.33 -2.40 -7.46
N CYS A 62 -4.12 -2.41 -6.14
CA CYS A 62 -5.19 -2.28 -5.16
C CYS A 62 -5.93 -0.94 -5.28
N ALA A 63 -5.20 0.17 -5.46
CA ALA A 63 -5.80 1.48 -5.68
C ALA A 63 -6.55 1.54 -7.02
N ALA A 64 -5.97 1.00 -8.10
CA ALA A 64 -6.60 0.97 -9.41
C ALA A 64 -7.91 0.18 -9.39
N HIS A 65 -7.90 -1.00 -8.77
CA HIS A 65 -9.09 -1.82 -8.60
C HIS A 65 -10.18 -1.07 -7.83
N ALA A 66 -9.84 -0.51 -6.68
CA ALA A 66 -10.81 0.18 -5.83
C ALA A 66 -11.44 1.40 -6.50
N LEU A 67 -10.69 2.13 -7.34
CA LEU A 67 -11.23 3.23 -8.13
C LEU A 67 -12.09 2.74 -9.30
N ALA A 68 -11.65 1.68 -10.00
CA ALA A 68 -12.37 1.11 -11.14
C ALA A 68 -13.72 0.52 -10.74
N THR A 69 -13.79 -0.21 -9.63
CA THR A 69 -15.03 -0.82 -9.11
C THR A 69 -15.82 0.11 -8.20
N ARG A 70 -15.26 1.30 -7.88
CA ARG A 70 -15.83 2.27 -6.94
C ARG A 70 -16.13 1.63 -5.58
N GLU A 71 -15.14 0.93 -5.02
CA GLU A 71 -15.30 0.23 -3.74
C GLU A 71 -15.85 1.16 -2.65
N PRO A 72 -17.05 0.85 -2.11
CA PRO A 72 -17.81 1.81 -1.32
C PRO A 72 -17.26 2.01 0.09
N TYR A 73 -16.51 1.06 0.64
CA TYR A 73 -16.10 1.10 2.04
C TYR A 73 -14.63 0.81 2.25
N GLY A 74 -14.13 1.24 3.40
CA GLY A 74 -12.82 0.88 3.93
C GLY A 74 -11.63 1.58 3.26
N VAL A 75 -10.42 1.16 3.64
CA VAL A 75 -9.15 1.69 3.12
C VAL A 75 -8.57 0.73 2.09
N TRP A 76 -8.35 1.24 0.87
CA TRP A 76 -7.83 0.48 -0.26
C TRP A 76 -6.65 1.21 -0.89
N GLY A 77 -5.55 0.50 -1.16
CA GLY A 77 -4.36 1.11 -1.78
C GLY A 77 -3.75 2.27 -0.97
N GLY A 78 -4.10 2.40 0.32
CA GLY A 78 -3.71 3.52 1.17
C GLY A 78 -4.58 4.77 1.05
N PHE A 79 -5.77 4.65 0.46
CA PHE A 79 -6.76 5.72 0.34
C PHE A 79 -8.04 5.36 1.09
N THR A 80 -8.59 6.29 1.84
CA THR A 80 -9.90 6.15 2.50
C THR A 80 -11.02 6.23 1.47
N GLU A 81 -12.23 5.86 1.88
CA GLU A 81 -13.44 6.06 1.07
C GLU A 81 -13.56 7.52 0.59
N GLY A 82 -13.48 8.48 1.52
CA GLY A 82 -13.60 9.90 1.18
C GLY A 82 -12.51 10.39 0.23
N GLU A 83 -11.27 9.87 0.35
CA GLU A 83 -10.19 10.18 -0.58
C GLU A 83 -10.44 9.59 -1.97
N ARG A 84 -10.94 8.35 -2.06
CA ARG A 84 -11.31 7.74 -3.34
C ARG A 84 -12.44 8.51 -4.03
N LEU A 85 -13.45 8.96 -3.28
CA LEU A 85 -14.52 9.79 -3.84
C LEU A 85 -13.99 11.09 -4.46
N ARG A 86 -13.02 11.75 -3.80
CA ARG A 86 -12.36 12.95 -4.37
C ARG A 86 -11.56 12.63 -5.63
N LEU A 87 -10.84 11.49 -5.65
CA LEU A 87 -10.10 11.04 -6.83
C LEU A 87 -11.02 10.72 -8.01
N LEU A 88 -12.17 10.07 -7.75
CA LEU A 88 -13.19 9.81 -8.75
C LEU A 88 -13.76 11.11 -9.33
N ALA A 89 -14.05 12.10 -8.48
CA ALA A 89 -14.52 13.41 -8.92
C ALA A 89 -13.48 14.20 -9.72
N ALA A 90 -12.19 14.05 -9.39
CA ALA A 90 -11.09 14.74 -10.06
C ALA A 90 -10.66 14.06 -11.38
N GLY A 91 -11.18 12.87 -11.69
CA GLY A 91 -10.68 12.00 -12.75
C GLY A 91 -9.35 11.36 -12.34
N TRP A 92 -9.30 10.05 -12.23
CA TRP A 92 -8.10 9.29 -11.83
C TRP A 92 -7.53 8.48 -13.00
N GLU A 93 -8.31 8.34 -14.07
CA GLU A 93 -8.05 7.49 -15.22
C GLU A 93 -6.79 7.91 -15.99
N ASP A 94 -6.44 9.20 -15.96
CA ASP A 94 -5.20 9.75 -16.55
C ASP A 94 -3.93 9.31 -15.80
N LEU A 95 -4.07 8.90 -14.54
CA LEU A 95 -2.99 8.38 -13.69
C LEU A 95 -2.92 6.84 -13.70
N ALA A 96 -3.81 6.19 -14.45
CA ALA A 96 -3.85 4.75 -14.61
C ALA A 96 -3.07 4.30 -15.84
N ASP A 97 -2.60 3.04 -15.84
CA ASP A 97 -2.15 2.41 -17.08
C ASP A 97 -3.31 2.26 -18.08
N ARG A 98 -2.99 1.94 -19.34
CA ARG A 98 -4.01 1.81 -20.42
C ARG A 98 -5.12 0.80 -20.10
N ARG A 99 -4.83 -0.19 -19.24
CA ARG A 99 -5.77 -1.25 -18.86
C ARG A 99 -6.49 -0.96 -17.55
N ARG A 100 -6.17 0.16 -16.90
CA ARG A 100 -6.62 0.54 -15.55
C ARG A 100 -6.33 -0.54 -14.51
N THR A 101 -5.23 -1.26 -14.68
CA THR A 101 -4.82 -2.34 -13.76
C THR A 101 -3.86 -1.86 -12.68
N ARG A 102 -3.19 -0.72 -12.90
CA ARG A 102 -2.29 -0.05 -11.95
C ARG A 102 -2.45 1.46 -12.07
N VAL A 103 -2.15 2.17 -10.98
CA VAL A 103 -2.12 3.64 -10.92
C VAL A 103 -0.82 4.16 -10.33
N ASP A 104 -0.42 5.37 -10.73
CA ASP A 104 0.67 6.09 -10.08
C ASP A 104 0.21 6.62 -8.71
N ILE A 105 0.61 5.89 -7.67
CA ILE A 105 0.26 6.19 -6.28
C ILE A 105 0.77 7.56 -5.83
N ALA A 106 1.98 7.97 -6.26
CA ALA A 106 2.56 9.24 -5.85
C ALA A 106 1.77 10.41 -6.44
N ARG A 107 1.36 10.29 -7.71
CA ARG A 107 0.53 11.30 -8.37
C ARG A 107 -0.88 11.37 -7.79
N LEU A 108 -1.51 10.23 -7.48
CA LEU A 108 -2.81 10.23 -6.78
C LEU A 108 -2.72 10.93 -5.43
N ALA A 109 -1.67 10.64 -4.65
CA ALA A 109 -1.46 11.29 -3.35
C ALA A 109 -1.22 12.81 -3.51
N ALA A 110 -0.43 13.23 -4.50
CA ALA A 110 -0.19 14.65 -4.79
C ALA A 110 -1.48 15.38 -5.20
N ARG A 111 -2.36 14.72 -5.97
CA ARG A 111 -3.66 15.28 -6.37
C ARG A 111 -4.59 15.51 -5.18
N LEU A 112 -4.55 14.64 -4.17
CA LEU A 112 -5.33 14.80 -2.94
C LEU A 112 -4.75 15.84 -1.98
N HIS A 113 -3.43 15.98 -1.95
CA HIS A 113 -2.73 16.85 -0.99
C HIS A 113 -1.72 17.77 -1.69
N PRO A 114 -2.19 18.75 -2.49
CA PRO A 114 -1.33 19.64 -3.26
C PRO A 114 -0.44 20.54 -2.38
N ARG A 115 -0.74 20.64 -1.08
CA ARG A 115 0.01 21.43 -0.08
C ARG A 115 0.64 20.58 1.03
N ALA A 116 0.71 19.25 0.89
CA ALA A 116 1.39 18.44 1.90
C ALA A 116 2.87 18.86 1.99
N PRO A 117 3.42 19.10 3.19
CA PRO A 117 4.85 19.36 3.33
C PRO A 117 5.61 18.16 2.76
N VAL A 118 6.62 18.44 1.93
CA VAL A 118 7.54 17.41 1.43
C VAL A 118 8.03 16.63 2.64
N ALA A 119 7.65 15.34 2.73
CA ALA A 119 8.15 14.48 3.77
C ALA A 119 9.67 14.39 3.59
N LEU A 120 10.42 15.00 4.51
CA LEU A 120 11.87 14.89 4.53
C LEU A 120 12.23 13.38 4.53
N PRO A 121 13.22 12.96 3.74
CA PRO A 121 13.64 11.56 3.71
C PRO A 121 13.98 11.12 5.14
N ARG A 122 13.37 10.02 5.59
CA ARG A 122 13.70 9.44 6.91
C ARG A 122 15.20 9.13 6.92
N PRO A 123 15.96 9.54 7.94
CA PRO A 123 17.37 9.20 8.03
C PRO A 123 17.51 7.68 7.97
N ARG A 124 18.46 7.19 7.16
CA ARG A 124 18.76 5.75 7.06
C ARG A 124 19.11 5.26 8.46
N ALA A 125 18.52 4.12 8.86
CA ALA A 125 18.89 3.47 10.10
C ALA A 125 20.41 3.22 10.14
N PRO A 126 21.08 3.45 11.29
CA PRO A 126 22.49 3.13 11.42
C PRO A 126 22.69 1.64 11.11
N ARG A 127 23.74 1.33 10.35
CA ARG A 127 24.12 -0.06 10.07
C ARG A 127 24.42 -0.75 11.41
N PRO A 128 24.02 -2.01 11.62
CA PRO A 128 24.44 -2.74 12.81
C PRO A 128 25.96 -2.88 12.76
N GLU A 129 26.66 -2.14 13.62
CA GLU A 129 28.08 -2.36 13.87
C GLU A 129 28.25 -3.78 14.42
N ARG A 130 29.22 -4.49 13.88
CA ARG A 130 29.52 -5.88 14.16
C ARG A 130 29.88 -6.05 15.64
N ALA A 131 28.88 -6.35 16.48
CA ALA A 131 29.08 -6.92 17.80
C ALA A 131 29.57 -8.38 17.66
N ALA A 132 30.83 -8.56 17.26
CA ALA A 132 31.48 -9.87 17.22
C ALA A 132 33.01 -9.75 17.23
N ASP A 133 33.62 -9.15 18.26
CA ASP A 133 35.05 -9.43 18.54
C ASP A 133 35.52 -9.23 20.00
N ALA A 134 34.61 -9.09 20.98
CA ALA A 134 35.00 -8.90 22.39
C ALA A 134 35.22 -10.22 23.17
N GLY A 135 35.18 -11.39 22.52
CA GLY A 135 35.13 -12.69 23.20
C GLY A 135 36.42 -13.53 23.22
N ARG A 136 37.53 -13.07 22.62
CA ARG A 136 38.65 -13.97 22.28
C ARG A 136 40.04 -13.60 22.81
N ARG A 137 40.15 -12.68 23.78
CA ARG A 137 41.47 -12.21 24.31
C ARG A 137 41.79 -12.57 25.76
N PHE A 138 40.99 -13.40 26.45
CA PHE A 138 41.23 -13.76 27.86
C PHE A 138 41.78 -15.18 28.10
N ALA A 139 41.99 -15.98 27.05
CA ALA A 139 42.39 -17.39 27.18
C ALA A 139 43.90 -17.68 26.98
N GLU A 140 44.71 -16.70 26.59
CA GLU A 140 46.12 -16.93 26.19
C GLU A 140 47.18 -16.39 27.17
N SER A 141 46.79 -15.92 28.36
CA SER A 141 47.72 -15.35 29.36
C SER A 141 48.04 -16.27 30.56
N ARG A 142 47.86 -17.59 30.41
CA ARG A 142 48.28 -18.61 31.39
C ARG A 142 49.03 -19.79 30.74
N GLY A 143 50.06 -19.49 29.95
CA GLY A 143 51.04 -20.44 29.44
C GLY A 143 52.43 -19.91 29.67
#